data_AF-A0A8S2Z086-F1
#
_entry.id   AF-A0A8S2Z086-F1
#
_cell.length_a   1.000
_cell.length_b   1.000
_cell.length_c   1.000
_cell.angle_alpha   90.00
_cell.angle_beta   90.00
_cell.angle_gamma   90.00
#
_symmetry.space_group_name_H-M   'P 1'
#
loop_
_entity.id
_entity.type
_entity.pdbx_description
1 polymer ?
#
loop_
_entity_poly.entity_id
_entity_poly.type
_entity_poly.pdbx_seq_one_letter_code
_entity_poly.pdbx_strand_id
1 'polypeptide(L)' 'MIHRNLNEAILAYYDAEMPTDKIPQMRFVGDVTVGEGEAIPPNTRFVKTWRVENS' A
#
# COMPACT_ATOMS: atom_id res chain seq x y z
N MET A 1 -27.47 19.65 22.99
CA MET A 1 -26.07 19.75 23.41
C MET A 1 -25.29 18.72 22.60
N ILE A 2 -24.60 19.13 21.54
CA ILE A 2 -23.88 18.19 20.65
C ILE A 2 -22.42 18.18 21.14
N HIS A 3 -22.05 17.20 21.96
CA HIS A 3 -20.67 17.00 22.34
C HIS A 3 -19.95 16.33 21.16
N ARG A 4 -19.56 17.11 20.16
CA ARG A 4 -18.89 16.61 18.96
C ARG A 4 -17.46 16.26 19.35
N ASN A 5 -17.22 14.99 19.64
CA ASN A 5 -15.87 14.49 19.84
C ASN A 5 -15.09 14.72 18.54
N LEU A 6 -14.01 15.52 18.61
CA LEU A 6 -13.20 15.87 17.45
C LEU A 6 -12.70 14.62 16.72
N ASN A 7 -12.34 13.57 17.45
CA ASN A 7 -11.88 12.32 16.87
C ASN A 7 -12.97 11.64 16.05
N GLU A 8 -14.22 11.63 16.53
CA GLU A 8 -15.36 11.07 15.79
C GLU A 8 -15.67 11.86 14.52
N ALA A 9 -15.56 13.19 14.57
CA ALA A 9 -15.76 14.04 13.40
C ALA A 9 -14.64 13.86 12.35
N ILE A 10 -13.41 13.64 12.82
CA ILE A 10 -12.27 13.34 11.96
C ILE A 10 -12.46 11.97 11.31
N LEU A 11 -12.74 10.91 12.08
CA LEU A 11 -13.01 9.57 11.56
C LEU A 11 -14.14 9.58 10.51
N ALA A 12 -15.26 10.22 10.79
CA ALA A 12 -16.38 10.31 9.85
C ALA A 12 -16.01 11.03 8.53
N TYR A 13 -15.14 12.04 8.58
CA TYR A 13 -14.61 12.67 7.36
C TYR A 13 -13.72 11.70 6.57
N TYR A 14 -12.86 10.95 7.26
CA TYR A 14 -12.00 9.93 6.66
C TYR A 14 -12.77 8.73 6.08
N ASP A 15 -13.96 8.44 6.59
CA ASP A 15 -14.77 7.32 6.12
C ASP A 15 -15.78 7.70 5.02
N ALA A 16 -16.37 8.91 5.07
CA ALA A 16 -17.53 9.26 4.24
C ALA A 16 -17.34 10.41 3.24
N GLU A 17 -16.43 11.35 3.52
CA GLU A 17 -16.36 12.63 2.78
C GLU A 17 -15.00 12.86 2.11
N MET A 18 -14.07 11.92 2.23
CA MET A 18 -12.79 12.00 1.53
C MET A 18 -13.03 11.99 0.02
N PRO A 19 -12.38 12.88 -0.73
CA PRO A 19 -12.32 12.75 -2.18
C PRO A 19 -11.65 11.41 -2.55
N THR A 20 -12.45 10.41 -2.92
CA THR A 20 -11.96 9.07 -3.28
C THR A 20 -11.41 9.01 -4.70
N ASP A 21 -11.70 10.03 -5.52
CA ASP A 21 -11.37 10.10 -6.95
C ASP A 21 -9.86 10.03 -7.26
N LYS A 22 -8.99 10.23 -6.26
CA LYS A 22 -7.52 10.24 -6.41
C LYS A 22 -6.78 9.59 -5.24
N ILE A 23 -7.35 8.53 -4.66
CA ILE A 23 -6.57 7.73 -3.70
C ILE A 23 -5.48 7.01 -4.51
N PRO A 24 -4.18 7.19 -4.20
CA PRO A 24 -3.13 6.45 -4.90
C PRO A 24 -3.32 4.96 -4.62
N GLN A 25 -3.44 4.18 -5.68
CA GLN A 25 -3.54 2.73 -5.57
C GLN A 25 -2.34 2.05 -6.22
N MET A 26 -2.09 0.82 -5.80
CA MET A 26 -0.97 0.02 -6.25
C MET A 26 -1.45 -1.39 -6.56
N ARG A 27 -1.10 -1.89 -7.74
CA ARG A 27 -1.25 -3.29 -8.10
C ARG A 27 0.12 -3.96 -8.18
N PHE A 28 0.25 -5.08 -7.48
CA PHE A 28 1.43 -5.94 -7.63
C PHE A 28 1.41 -6.61 -9.01
N VAL A 29 2.51 -6.49 -9.74
CA VAL A 29 2.66 -7.11 -11.07
C VAL A 29 3.55 -8.34 -10.99
N GLY A 30 4.65 -8.29 -10.24
CA GLY A 30 5.53 -9.44 -10.07
C GLY A 30 6.84 -9.14 -9.34
N ASP A 31 7.48 -10.21 -8.87
CA ASP A 31 8.85 -10.17 -8.37
C ASP A 31 9.83 -10.21 -9.55
N VAL A 32 10.76 -9.25 -9.61
CA VAL A 32 11.75 -9.16 -10.69
C VAL A 32 13.10 -9.72 -10.24
N THR A 33 13.33 -9.82 -8.93
CA THR A 33 14.62 -10.27 -8.40
C THR A 33 14.75 -11.77 -8.31
N VAL A 34 13.67 -12.45 -7.93
CA VAL A 34 13.67 -13.90 -7.73
C VAL A 34 12.63 -14.48 -8.66
N GLY A 35 13.08 -15.19 -9.70
CA GLY A 35 12.19 -15.95 -10.58
C GLY A 35 11.54 -17.13 -9.85
N GLU A 36 10.51 -17.73 -10.43
CA GLU A 36 9.95 -18.96 -9.87
C GLU A 36 11.02 -20.07 -9.80
N GLY A 37 11.26 -20.59 -8.60
CA GLY A 37 12.23 -21.65 -8.35
C GLY A 37 13.67 -21.18 -8.12
N GLU A 38 13.94 -19.87 -8.10
CA GLU A 38 15.27 -19.36 -7.72
C GLU A 38 15.47 -19.37 -6.20
N ALA A 39 16.60 -19.93 -5.76
CA ALA A 39 17.02 -19.91 -4.38
C ALA A 39 18.24 -19.00 -4.22
N ILE A 40 18.19 -18.10 -3.24
CA ILE A 40 19.34 -17.26 -2.89
C ILE A 40 20.19 -17.99 -1.83
N PRO A 41 21.48 -18.27 -2.10
CA PRO A 41 22.33 -18.98 -1.16
C PRO A 41 22.57 -18.22 0.16
N PRO A 42 22.85 -18.92 1.27
CA PRO A 42 23.20 -18.27 2.54
C PRO A 42 24.35 -17.26 2.39
N ASN A 43 24.29 -16.18 3.18
CA ASN A 43 25.29 -15.11 3.20
C ASN A 43 25.51 -14.36 1.87
N THR A 44 24.55 -14.44 0.93
CA THR A 44 24.61 -13.70 -0.33
C THR A 44 23.92 -12.33 -0.20
N ARG A 45 24.62 -11.26 -0.56
CA ARG A 45 24.00 -9.93 -0.72
C ARG A 45 23.28 -9.87 -2.05
N PHE A 46 22.06 -9.35 -2.07
CA PHE A 46 21.28 -9.19 -3.29
C PHE A 46 20.39 -7.95 -3.21
N VAL A 47 19.89 -7.50 -4.37
CA VAL A 47 18.96 -6.36 -4.48
C VAL A 47 17.57 -6.87 -4.82
N LYS A 48 16.57 -6.50 -4.01
CA LYS A 48 15.17 -6.83 -4.23
C LYS A 48 14.49 -5.78 -5.12
N THR A 49 13.73 -6.24 -6.09
CA THR A 49 13.12 -5.45 -7.15
C THR A 49 11.76 -6.08 -7.46
N TRP A 50 10.74 -5.24 -7.39
CA TRP A 50 9.37 -5.60 -7.72
C TRP A 50 8.87 -4.73 -8.84
N ARG A 51 8.00 -5.30 -9.68
CA ARG A 51 7.22 -4.55 -10.64
C ARG A 51 5.86 -4.25 -10.02
N VAL A 52 5.52 -2.97 -9.97
CA VAL A 52 4.22 -2.48 -9.51
C VAL A 52 3.63 -1.53 -10.53
N GLU A 53 2.33 -1.31 -10.43
CA GLU A 53 1.53 -0.50 -11.33
C GLU A 53 0.63 0.42 -10.50
N ASN A 54 0.42 1.65 -10.98
CA ASN A 54 -0.61 2.53 -10.44
C ASN A 54 -1.97 2.05 -10.96
N SER A 55 -2.94 1.86 -10.07
CA SER A 55 -4.28 1.35 -10.41
C SER A 55 -5.39 2.37 -10.22
#